data_AF-A0A936RWP2-F1
#
_entry.id   AF-A0A936RWP2-F1
#
_cell.length_a   1.000
_cell.length_b   1.000
_cell.length_c   1.000
_cell.angle_alpha   90.00
_cell.angle_beta   90.00
_cell.angle_gamma   90.00
#
_symmetry.space_group_name_H-M   'P 1'
#
loop_
_entity.id
_entity.type
_entity.pdbx_description
1 polymer ?
#
loop_
_entity_poly.entity_id
_entity_poly.type
_entity_poly.pdbx_seq_one_letter_code
_entity_poly.pdbx_strand_id
1 'polypeptide(L)'
;MRCCVFLSALLLSLSASAALRWQADGTVRDERGKALQSGLTAVTAAQETPEGLFLAGQVPHAAEWRIAFLRQDLSGPRAWPLHAPPRQFFRYQGALYLHDMEGTIYQRTADGWPVADWRVPPASHILQPDADREIIVCTPAPMSKQESGRRHGACYARRAGWQRELDWWPDIPPRLCGDALVVLGWQSARRQLFHVGLSDGALQSGPIPPRKSLRPTLDLCALPRR
;
A
#
# COMPACT_ATOMS: atom_id res chain seq x y z
N MET A 1 64.27 12.76 10.69
CA MET A 1 62.96 12.09 10.89
C MET A 1 61.87 13.02 10.38
N ARG A 2 61.27 12.70 9.23
CA ARG A 2 60.20 13.49 8.59
C ARG A 2 58.92 12.65 8.66
N CYS A 3 57.95 13.10 9.45
CA CYS A 3 56.62 12.47 9.53
C CYS A 3 55.81 12.85 8.29
N CYS A 4 55.55 11.87 7.43
CA CYS A 4 54.52 11.95 6.41
C CYS A 4 53.17 11.60 7.07
N VAL A 5 52.28 12.57 7.21
CA VAL A 5 50.88 12.33 7.55
C VAL A 5 50.12 12.13 6.23
N PHE A 6 49.78 10.89 5.92
CA PHE A 6 48.82 10.57 4.86
C PHE A 6 47.42 10.97 5.34
N LEU A 7 46.90 12.08 4.80
CA LEU A 7 45.51 12.47 4.96
C LEU A 7 44.66 11.59 4.01
N SER A 8 44.12 10.49 4.53
CA SER A 8 43.09 9.71 3.84
C SER A 8 41.79 10.52 3.81
N ALA A 9 41.52 11.17 2.67
CA ALA A 9 40.24 11.79 2.39
C ALA A 9 39.17 10.70 2.23
N LEU A 10 38.42 10.44 3.31
CA LEU A 10 37.24 9.60 3.30
C LEU A 10 36.13 10.35 2.55
N LEU A 11 36.04 10.15 1.23
CA LEU A 11 34.89 10.56 0.44
C LEU A 11 33.71 9.64 0.77
N LEU A 12 32.99 9.98 1.84
CA LEU A 12 31.62 9.51 2.07
C LEU A 12 30.73 10.17 1.00
N SER A 13 30.68 9.56 -0.19
CA SER A 13 29.62 9.83 -1.14
C SER A 13 28.31 9.34 -0.53
N LEU A 14 27.61 10.23 0.17
CA LEU A 14 26.17 10.07 0.37
C LEU A 14 25.53 10.09 -1.02
N SER A 15 25.33 8.91 -1.61
CA SER A 15 24.37 8.72 -2.68
C SER A 15 22.99 9.00 -2.10
N ALA A 16 22.60 10.27 -2.07
CA ALA A 16 21.20 10.64 -2.03
C ALA A 16 20.57 9.96 -3.25
N SER A 17 19.83 8.88 -3.00
CA SER A 17 18.97 8.29 -4.03
C SER A 17 17.99 9.38 -4.42
N ALA A 18 18.19 9.98 -5.59
CA ALA A 18 17.32 11.02 -6.09
C ALA A 18 15.90 10.45 -6.18
N ALA A 19 14.94 11.01 -5.44
CA ALA A 19 13.59 10.45 -5.41
C ALA A 19 12.81 10.87 -6.66
N LEU A 20 12.31 9.89 -7.44
CA LEU A 20 11.44 10.16 -8.58
C LEU A 20 10.07 10.62 -8.09
N ARG A 21 9.63 11.80 -8.53
CA ARG A 21 8.29 12.31 -8.24
C ARG A 21 7.35 11.94 -9.36
N TRP A 22 6.16 11.47 -9.03
CA TRP A 22 5.16 11.06 -10.03
C TRP A 22 3.81 11.72 -9.79
N GLN A 23 2.98 11.71 -10.83
CA GLN A 23 1.63 12.26 -10.83
C GLN A 23 0.62 11.22 -11.32
N ALA A 24 -0.65 11.42 -10.94
CA ALA A 24 -1.74 10.50 -11.31
C ALA A 24 -1.93 10.38 -12.84
N ASP A 25 -1.53 11.40 -13.59
CA ASP A 25 -1.57 11.42 -15.05
C ASP A 25 -0.42 10.62 -15.71
N GLY A 26 0.46 9.99 -14.92
CA GLY A 26 1.59 9.21 -15.40
C GLY A 26 2.87 9.99 -15.67
N THR A 27 2.90 11.31 -15.41
CA THR A 27 4.12 12.11 -15.50
C THR A 27 5.09 11.74 -14.36
N VAL A 28 6.36 11.50 -14.70
CA VAL A 28 7.44 11.24 -13.72
C VAL A 28 8.56 12.25 -13.91
N ARG A 29 9.09 12.80 -12.82
CA ARG A 29 10.15 13.80 -12.79
C ARG A 29 11.29 13.39 -11.89
N ASP A 30 12.52 13.62 -12.34
CA ASP A 30 13.70 13.55 -11.48
C ASP A 30 13.89 14.86 -10.70
N GLU A 31 14.87 14.88 -9.78
CA GLU A 31 15.20 16.05 -8.97
C GLU A 31 15.74 17.23 -9.79
N ARG A 32 16.24 16.98 -10.99
CA ARG A 32 16.76 17.99 -11.93
C ARG A 32 15.65 18.58 -12.79
N GLY A 33 14.41 18.11 -12.64
CA GLY A 33 13.24 18.57 -13.38
C GLY A 33 13.05 17.89 -14.74
N LYS A 34 13.91 16.94 -15.13
CA LYS A 34 13.70 16.13 -16.34
C LYS A 34 12.44 15.33 -16.14
N ALA A 35 11.54 15.38 -17.12
CA ALA A 35 10.26 14.70 -17.08
C ALA A 35 10.20 13.58 -18.13
N LEU A 36 9.49 12.50 -17.82
CA LEU A 36 9.15 11.44 -18.75
C LEU A 36 7.70 11.00 -18.52
N GLN A 37 6.99 10.70 -19.59
CA GLN A 37 5.69 10.06 -19.52
C GLN A 37 5.87 8.54 -19.35
N SER A 38 5.25 7.97 -18.32
CA SER A 38 5.28 6.52 -18.05
C SER A 38 4.50 5.67 -19.07
N GLY A 39 3.69 6.30 -19.92
CA GLY A 39 2.73 5.63 -20.80
C GLY A 39 1.43 5.23 -20.09
N LEU A 40 1.18 5.75 -18.88
CA LEU A 40 -0.07 5.61 -18.13
C LEU A 40 -0.81 6.96 -18.08
N THR A 41 -2.13 6.95 -17.87
CA THR A 41 -2.98 8.15 -17.70
C THR A 41 -3.80 8.18 -16.42
N ALA A 42 -3.92 7.05 -15.73
CA ALA A 42 -4.62 6.94 -14.45
C ALA A 42 -3.82 6.01 -13.55
N VAL A 43 -2.74 6.54 -12.97
CA VAL A 43 -1.89 5.82 -12.01
C VAL A 43 -2.64 5.67 -10.69
N THR A 44 -2.82 4.43 -10.25
CA THR A 44 -3.53 4.09 -9.01
C THR A 44 -2.62 3.51 -7.93
N ALA A 45 -1.44 3.00 -8.32
CA ALA A 45 -0.44 2.48 -7.39
C ALA A 45 0.98 2.85 -7.84
N ALA A 46 1.85 3.05 -6.86
CA ALA A 46 3.27 3.33 -7.09
C ALA A 46 4.13 2.69 -6.00
N GLN A 47 5.35 2.30 -6.35
CA GLN A 47 6.36 1.80 -5.41
C GLN A 47 7.75 2.20 -5.87
N GLU A 48 8.45 2.98 -5.04
CA GLU A 48 9.86 3.28 -5.23
C GLU A 48 10.74 2.09 -4.84
N THR A 49 11.82 1.89 -5.59
CA THR A 49 12.90 0.93 -5.31
C THR A 49 14.25 1.61 -5.54
N PRO A 50 15.36 1.03 -5.05
CA PRO A 50 16.69 1.57 -5.34
C PRO A 50 16.98 1.72 -6.84
N GLU A 51 16.41 0.86 -7.68
CA GLU A 51 16.62 0.86 -9.13
C GLU A 51 15.72 1.87 -9.87
N GLY A 52 14.61 2.32 -9.27
CA GLY A 52 13.67 3.20 -9.93
C GLY A 52 12.28 3.23 -9.29
N LEU A 53 11.27 3.43 -10.12
CA LEU A 53 9.87 3.58 -9.72
C LEU A 53 8.99 2.62 -10.52
N PHE A 54 8.25 1.78 -9.81
CA PHE A 54 7.11 1.07 -10.38
C PHE A 54 5.86 1.92 -10.27
N LEU A 55 5.12 2.01 -11.36
CA LEU A 55 3.79 2.60 -11.42
C LEU A 55 2.82 1.54 -11.96
N ALA A 56 1.58 1.55 -11.51
CA ALA A 56 0.52 0.76 -12.11
C ALA A 56 -0.71 1.61 -12.35
N GLY A 57 -1.34 1.43 -13.51
CA GLY A 57 -2.44 2.28 -13.93
C GLY A 57 -2.97 1.94 -15.31
N GLN A 58 -3.88 2.79 -15.78
CA GLN A 58 -4.49 2.64 -17.10
C GLN A 58 -3.60 3.19 -18.21
N VAL A 59 -3.62 2.55 -19.38
CA VAL A 59 -2.99 3.03 -20.60
C VAL A 59 -3.89 4.07 -21.30
N PRO A 60 -3.34 5.18 -21.84
CA PRO A 60 -4.11 6.16 -22.59
C PRO A 60 -4.92 5.52 -23.71
N HIS A 61 -6.20 5.87 -23.79
CA HIS A 61 -7.12 5.46 -24.87
C HIS A 61 -7.32 3.95 -25.02
N ALA A 62 -6.92 3.16 -24.02
CA ALA A 62 -7.17 1.72 -23.97
C ALA A 62 -7.83 1.35 -22.64
N ALA A 63 -8.68 0.31 -22.66
CA ALA A 63 -9.19 -0.32 -21.43
C ALA A 63 -8.16 -1.30 -20.82
N GLU A 64 -6.88 -1.07 -21.11
CA GLU A 64 -5.76 -1.92 -20.67
C GLU A 64 -5.12 -1.34 -19.41
N TRP A 65 -4.75 -2.25 -18.51
CA TRP A 65 -4.01 -1.95 -17.29
C TRP A 65 -2.58 -2.44 -17.43
N ARG A 66 -1.62 -1.67 -16.92
CA ARG A 66 -0.20 -2.05 -16.99
C ARG A 66 0.54 -1.68 -15.72
N ILE A 67 1.63 -2.40 -15.48
CA ILE A 67 2.73 -1.98 -14.63
C ILE A 67 3.78 -1.34 -15.53
N ALA A 68 4.23 -0.13 -15.21
CA ALA A 68 5.38 0.53 -15.82
C ALA A 68 6.54 0.60 -14.82
N PHE A 69 7.76 0.39 -15.27
CA PHE A 69 8.98 0.62 -14.51
C PHE A 69 9.82 1.69 -15.17
N LEU A 70 10.16 2.72 -14.40
CA LEU A 70 11.04 3.80 -14.80
C LEU A 70 12.30 3.72 -13.96
N ARG A 71 13.46 3.67 -14.60
CA ARG A 71 14.75 3.72 -13.92
C ARG A 71 14.98 5.12 -13.34
N GLN A 72 15.85 5.21 -12.33
CA GLN A 72 16.23 6.49 -11.71
C GLN A 72 16.72 7.56 -12.70
N ASP A 73 17.39 7.15 -13.80
CA ASP A 73 17.86 8.04 -14.86
C ASP A 73 16.80 8.39 -15.93
N LEU A 74 15.57 7.89 -15.72
CA LEU A 74 14.44 7.96 -16.65
C LEU A 74 14.72 7.31 -18.01
N SER A 75 15.63 6.33 -18.08
CA SER A 75 15.89 5.57 -19.31
C SER A 75 14.91 4.39 -19.49
N GLY A 76 14.41 4.22 -20.72
CA GLY A 76 13.77 3.00 -21.23
C GLY A 76 12.68 2.39 -20.34
N PRO A 77 11.44 2.93 -20.35
CA PRO A 77 10.35 2.36 -19.55
C PRO A 77 10.07 0.92 -19.98
N ARG A 78 9.98 0.01 -19.01
CA ARG A 78 9.49 -1.35 -19.23
C ARG A 78 8.05 -1.43 -18.79
N ALA A 79 7.22 -2.17 -19.51
CA ALA A 79 5.82 -2.33 -19.14
C ALA A 79 5.38 -3.79 -19.22
N TRP A 80 4.49 -4.18 -18.30
CA TRP A 80 3.86 -5.50 -18.25
C TRP A 80 2.34 -5.35 -18.18
N PRO A 81 1.57 -6.17 -18.91
CA PRO A 81 0.11 -6.12 -18.90
C PRO A 81 -0.46 -6.62 -17.56
N LEU A 82 -1.63 -6.11 -17.21
CA LEU A 82 -2.48 -6.57 -16.11
C LEU A 82 -3.88 -6.88 -16.62
N HIS A 83 -4.52 -7.85 -15.98
CA HIS A 83 -5.87 -8.29 -16.38
C HIS A 83 -6.99 -7.48 -15.72
N ALA A 84 -6.72 -6.83 -14.59
CA ALA A 84 -7.69 -6.06 -13.83
C ALA A 84 -7.07 -4.77 -13.27
N PRO A 85 -7.90 -3.80 -12.82
CA PRO A 85 -7.41 -2.53 -12.31
C PRO A 85 -6.45 -2.74 -11.12
N PRO A 86 -5.24 -2.18 -11.14
CA PRO A 86 -4.28 -2.32 -10.05
C PRO A 86 -4.75 -1.54 -8.83
N ARG A 87 -4.51 -2.10 -7.64
CA ARG A 87 -4.88 -1.48 -6.37
C ARG A 87 -3.68 -0.98 -5.60
N GLN A 88 -2.73 -1.85 -5.28
CA GLN A 88 -1.67 -1.52 -4.33
C GLN A 88 -0.46 -2.43 -4.50
N PHE A 89 0.73 -1.82 -4.52
CA PHE A 89 2.00 -2.52 -4.31
C PHE A 89 2.22 -2.77 -2.82
N PHE A 90 2.82 -3.91 -2.49
CA PHE A 90 3.20 -4.25 -1.13
C PHE A 90 4.41 -5.18 -1.12
N ARG A 91 5.15 -5.18 -0.02
CA ARG A 91 6.25 -6.09 0.25
C ARG A 91 5.83 -7.16 1.26
N TYR A 92 6.29 -8.38 1.03
CA TYR A 92 6.10 -9.49 1.95
C TYR A 92 7.24 -10.49 1.77
N GLN A 93 7.86 -10.93 2.87
CA GLN A 93 8.97 -11.91 2.83
C GLN A 93 10.09 -11.52 1.85
N GLY A 94 10.48 -10.24 1.85
CA GLY A 94 11.54 -9.70 0.98
C GLY A 94 11.18 -9.52 -0.49
N ALA A 95 10.02 -10.00 -0.96
CA ALA A 95 9.56 -9.84 -2.32
C ALA A 95 8.60 -8.66 -2.48
N LEU A 96 8.58 -8.07 -3.68
CA LEU A 96 7.62 -7.04 -4.08
C LEU A 96 6.44 -7.69 -4.80
N TYR A 97 5.24 -7.30 -4.41
CA TYR A 97 3.98 -7.75 -4.98
C TYR A 97 3.12 -6.56 -5.41
N LEU A 98 2.19 -6.83 -6.31
CA LEU A 98 1.07 -5.98 -6.66
C LEU A 98 -0.19 -6.81 -6.51
N HIS A 99 -1.26 -6.22 -5.98
CA HIS A 99 -2.57 -6.82 -6.13
C HIS A 99 -3.52 -5.92 -6.92
N ASP A 100 -4.44 -6.57 -7.63
CA ASP A 100 -5.52 -5.89 -8.35
C ASP A 100 -6.81 -5.82 -7.54
N MET A 101 -7.80 -5.12 -8.09
CA MET A 101 -9.13 -4.95 -7.50
C MET A 101 -9.90 -6.27 -7.37
N GLU A 102 -9.56 -7.30 -8.14
CA GLU A 102 -10.17 -8.64 -8.07
C GLU A 102 -9.48 -9.55 -7.06
N GLY A 103 -8.40 -9.08 -6.43
CA GLY A 103 -7.65 -9.80 -5.41
C GLY A 103 -6.63 -10.79 -5.97
N THR A 104 -6.32 -10.73 -7.27
CA THR A 104 -5.18 -11.46 -7.84
C THR A 104 -3.88 -10.81 -7.38
N ILE A 105 -2.91 -11.63 -6.99
CA ILE A 105 -1.57 -11.19 -6.58
C ILE A 105 -0.59 -11.47 -7.71
N TYR A 106 0.25 -10.50 -8.03
CA TYR A 106 1.37 -10.62 -8.94
C TYR A 106 2.66 -10.42 -8.16
N GLN A 107 3.67 -11.27 -8.40
CA GLN A 107 4.96 -11.19 -7.75
C GLN A 107 6.02 -10.67 -8.72
N ARG A 108 6.83 -9.70 -8.30
CA ARG A 108 7.98 -9.27 -9.09
C ARG A 108 9.04 -10.38 -9.13
N THR A 109 9.42 -10.77 -10.34
CA THR A 109 10.55 -11.67 -10.63
C THR A 109 11.56 -10.96 -11.55
N ALA A 110 12.64 -11.62 -11.94
CA ALA A 110 13.55 -11.07 -12.94
C ALA A 110 12.83 -10.82 -14.28
N ASP A 111 12.04 -11.80 -14.71
CA ASP A 111 11.42 -11.85 -16.03
C ASP A 111 10.10 -11.07 -16.14
N GLY A 112 9.44 -10.77 -15.02
CA GLY A 112 8.19 -10.01 -15.08
C GLY A 112 7.40 -10.01 -13.78
N TRP A 113 6.09 -10.17 -13.95
CA TRP A 113 5.08 -10.13 -12.90
C TRP A 113 4.11 -11.32 -13.02
N PRO A 114 4.58 -12.56 -12.84
CA PRO A 114 3.68 -13.72 -12.81
C PRO A 114 2.67 -13.64 -11.67
N VAL A 115 1.53 -14.30 -11.85
CA VAL A 115 0.52 -14.51 -10.80
C VAL A 115 1.10 -15.40 -9.71
N ALA A 116 0.95 -14.99 -8.45
CA ALA A 116 1.37 -15.77 -7.29
C ALA A 116 0.35 -16.89 -6.98
N ASP A 117 0.77 -17.89 -6.20
CA ASP A 117 0.00 -19.06 -5.80
C ASP A 117 -1.06 -18.79 -4.70
N TRP A 118 -1.38 -17.51 -4.46
CA TRP A 118 -2.36 -17.10 -3.46
C TRP A 118 -3.08 -15.83 -3.90
N ARG A 119 -4.24 -15.59 -3.27
CA ARG A 119 -5.13 -14.46 -3.56
C ARG A 119 -5.61 -13.81 -2.28
N VAL A 120 -6.06 -12.57 -2.39
CA VAL A 120 -6.80 -11.87 -1.34
C VAL A 120 -8.25 -11.72 -1.76
N PRO A 121 -9.19 -11.47 -0.83
CA PRO A 121 -10.55 -11.11 -1.23
C PRO A 121 -10.55 -9.84 -2.13
N PRO A 122 -11.50 -9.70 -3.07
CA PRO A 122 -11.62 -8.51 -3.90
C PRO A 122 -11.69 -7.21 -3.09
N ALA A 123 -11.21 -6.12 -3.68
CA ALA A 123 -11.18 -4.78 -3.07
C ALA A 123 -10.45 -4.68 -1.71
N SER A 124 -9.65 -5.68 -1.33
CA SER A 124 -8.88 -5.64 -0.08
C SER A 124 -7.88 -4.48 -0.05
N HIS A 125 -7.51 -4.04 1.14
CA HIS A 125 -6.40 -3.15 1.42
C HIS A 125 -5.35 -3.92 2.22
N ILE A 126 -4.09 -3.80 1.82
CA ILE A 126 -2.99 -4.52 2.49
C ILE A 126 -2.20 -3.53 3.34
N LEU A 127 -2.09 -3.82 4.62
CA LEU A 127 -1.32 -3.05 5.59
C LEU A 127 -0.10 -3.86 5.99
N GLN A 128 1.05 -3.19 6.11
CA GLN A 128 2.34 -3.84 6.33
C GLN A 128 2.97 -3.34 7.63
N PRO A 129 2.60 -3.90 8.80
CA PRO A 129 3.24 -3.55 10.06
C PRO A 129 4.73 -3.92 10.07
N ASP A 130 5.08 -4.98 9.35
CA ASP A 130 6.45 -5.40 9.09
C ASP A 130 6.49 -5.99 7.67
N ALA A 131 7.04 -5.23 6.73
CA ALA A 131 7.08 -5.59 5.31
C ALA A 131 7.77 -6.94 5.02
N ASP A 132 8.61 -7.45 5.91
CA ASP A 132 9.33 -8.72 5.70
C ASP A 132 8.67 -9.89 6.42
N ARG A 133 7.76 -9.64 7.37
CA ARG A 133 7.22 -10.69 8.24
C ARG A 133 5.72 -10.81 8.25
N GLU A 134 4.99 -9.73 8.09
CA GLU A 134 3.55 -9.72 8.31
C GLU A 134 2.82 -8.77 7.37
N ILE A 135 1.68 -9.25 6.88
CA ILE A 135 0.69 -8.40 6.22
C ILE A 135 -0.66 -8.58 6.88
N ILE A 136 -1.40 -7.50 6.95
CA ILE A 136 -2.80 -7.50 7.36
C ILE A 136 -3.63 -7.15 6.14
N VAL A 137 -4.53 -8.05 5.80
CA VAL A 137 -5.43 -7.88 4.67
C VAL A 137 -6.79 -7.49 5.22
N CYS A 138 -7.27 -6.33 4.83
CA CYS A 138 -8.56 -5.80 5.24
C CYS A 138 -9.49 -5.65 4.04
N THR A 139 -10.63 -6.33 4.07
CA THR A 139 -11.67 -6.24 3.06
C THR A 139 -12.81 -5.37 3.59
N PRO A 140 -13.27 -4.36 2.83
CA PRO A 140 -14.38 -3.52 3.27
C PRO A 140 -15.70 -4.30 3.29
N ALA A 141 -16.67 -3.80 4.04
CA ALA A 141 -18.03 -4.34 3.96
C ALA A 141 -18.65 -4.04 2.57
N PRO A 142 -19.51 -4.91 2.03
CA PRO A 142 -20.22 -4.66 0.79
C PRO A 142 -21.08 -3.40 0.91
N MET A 143 -21.05 -2.54 -0.11
CA MET A 143 -21.87 -1.32 -0.13
C MET A 143 -23.34 -1.59 -0.46
N SER A 144 -23.67 -2.76 -1.05
CA SER A 144 -25.03 -3.07 -1.47
C SER A 144 -25.82 -3.79 -0.35
N LYS A 145 -27.08 -3.37 -0.12
CA LYS A 145 -27.99 -4.01 0.85
C LYS A 145 -28.28 -5.49 0.54
N GLN A 146 -28.15 -5.90 -0.73
CA GLN A 146 -28.32 -7.30 -1.14
C GLN A 146 -27.15 -8.18 -0.71
N GLU A 147 -25.92 -7.65 -0.69
CA GLU A 147 -24.72 -8.38 -0.25
C GLU A 147 -24.47 -8.27 1.26
N SER A 148 -24.93 -7.18 1.89
CA SER A 148 -24.75 -6.91 3.32
C SER A 148 -25.42 -7.95 4.23
N GLY A 149 -26.38 -8.72 3.72
CA GLY A 149 -27.03 -9.80 4.48
C GLY A 149 -26.20 -11.07 4.63
N ARG A 150 -25.04 -11.18 3.96
CA ARG A 150 -24.22 -12.41 3.93
C ARG A 150 -22.70 -12.20 4.00
N ARG A 151 -22.19 -10.98 3.84
CA ARG A 151 -20.75 -10.71 3.87
C ARG A 151 -20.45 -9.48 4.73
N HIS A 152 -19.67 -9.70 5.78
CA HIS A 152 -19.09 -8.64 6.59
C HIS A 152 -17.72 -8.23 6.03
N GLY A 153 -17.33 -6.99 6.29
CA GLY A 153 -15.92 -6.59 6.19
C GLY A 153 -15.09 -7.39 7.19
N ALA A 154 -13.83 -7.63 6.87
CA ALA A 154 -12.94 -8.38 7.75
C ALA A 154 -11.51 -7.92 7.59
N CYS A 155 -10.73 -8.07 8.66
CA CYS A 155 -9.28 -7.96 8.62
C CYS A 155 -8.66 -9.26 9.14
N TYR A 156 -7.59 -9.73 8.51
CA TYR A 156 -6.81 -10.85 9.01
C TYR A 156 -5.31 -10.59 8.88
N ALA A 157 -4.54 -11.08 9.86
CA ALA A 157 -3.08 -11.12 9.79
C ALA A 157 -2.64 -12.46 9.21
N ARG A 158 -1.81 -12.42 8.17
CA ARG A 158 -1.45 -13.63 7.43
C ARG A 158 -0.57 -14.58 8.22
N ARG A 159 0.43 -14.05 8.95
CA ARG A 159 1.38 -14.88 9.71
C ARG A 159 0.91 -15.12 11.15
N ALA A 160 0.40 -14.09 11.83
CA ALA A 160 -0.15 -14.21 13.18
C ALA A 160 -1.46 -15.03 13.21
N GLY A 161 -2.15 -15.14 12.07
CA GLY A 161 -3.26 -16.07 11.89
C GLY A 161 -4.59 -15.66 12.54
N TRP A 162 -4.69 -14.44 13.09
CA TRP A 162 -5.94 -13.93 13.60
C TRP A 162 -6.81 -13.34 12.47
N GLN A 163 -8.13 -13.43 12.66
CA GLN A 163 -9.14 -12.79 11.81
C GLN A 163 -10.19 -12.08 12.68
N ARG A 164 -10.65 -10.91 12.24
CA ARG A 164 -11.72 -10.14 12.88
C ARG A 164 -12.71 -9.63 11.84
N GLU A 165 -13.98 -9.91 12.06
CA GLU A 165 -15.08 -9.31 11.31
C GLU A 165 -15.27 -7.87 11.78
N LEU A 166 -15.06 -6.93 10.87
CA LEU A 166 -15.07 -5.49 11.13
C LEU A 166 -15.67 -4.80 9.91
N ASP A 167 -16.89 -4.30 10.05
CA ASP A 167 -17.56 -3.57 8.98
C ASP A 167 -17.06 -2.13 8.93
N TRP A 168 -16.19 -1.82 7.97
CA TRP A 168 -15.66 -0.48 7.73
C TRP A 168 -15.96 0.01 6.31
N TRP A 169 -16.01 1.33 6.15
CA TRP A 169 -16.35 1.97 4.87
C TRP A 169 -15.10 2.22 4.01
N PRO A 170 -15.15 1.95 2.70
CA PRO A 170 -14.01 2.15 1.79
C PRO A 170 -13.31 3.52 1.92
N ASP A 171 -14.07 4.58 2.20
CA ASP A 171 -13.56 5.95 2.29
C ASP A 171 -12.69 6.22 3.53
N ILE A 172 -12.80 5.39 4.57
CA ILE A 172 -11.98 5.50 5.79
C ILE A 172 -11.32 4.14 6.04
N PRO A 173 -10.22 3.84 5.33
CA PRO A 173 -9.55 2.55 5.46
C PRO A 173 -8.91 2.37 6.84
N PRO A 174 -8.77 1.12 7.30
CA PRO A 174 -8.01 0.76 8.49
C PRO A 174 -6.59 1.33 8.46
N ARG A 175 -6.05 1.64 9.63
CA ARG A 175 -4.70 2.22 9.79
C ARG A 175 -3.89 1.44 10.81
N LEU A 176 -2.58 1.40 10.61
CA LEU A 176 -1.63 0.89 11.60
C LEU A 176 -1.24 2.04 12.53
N CYS A 177 -1.41 1.85 13.84
CA CYS A 177 -1.14 2.83 14.88
C CYS A 177 -0.32 2.19 16.01
N GLY A 178 1.01 2.18 15.83
CA GLY A 178 1.92 1.45 16.71
C GLY A 178 1.70 -0.06 16.61
N ASP A 179 1.41 -0.70 17.73
CA ASP A 179 1.16 -2.14 17.89
C ASP A 179 -0.32 -2.54 17.66
N ALA A 180 -1.14 -1.65 17.10
CA ALA A 180 -2.55 -1.91 16.84
C ALA A 180 -2.97 -1.53 15.42
N LEU A 181 -3.88 -2.33 14.87
CA LEU A 181 -4.71 -1.94 13.74
C LEU A 181 -5.92 -1.17 14.28
N VAL A 182 -6.13 0.04 13.79
CA VAL A 182 -7.26 0.89 14.16
C VAL A 182 -8.28 0.94 13.03
N VAL A 183 -9.51 0.58 13.35
CA VAL A 183 -10.62 0.50 12.39
C VAL A 183 -11.78 1.34 12.88
N LEU A 184 -12.27 2.22 12.01
CA LEU A 184 -13.49 2.95 12.24
C LEU A 184 -14.64 2.22 11.56
N GLY A 185 -15.41 1.46 12.34
CA GLY A 185 -16.42 0.56 11.80
C GLY A 185 -17.76 0.66 12.50
N TRP A 186 -18.60 -0.34 12.23
CA TRP A 186 -19.93 -0.48 12.81
C TRP A 186 -20.05 -1.80 13.55
N GLN A 187 -20.64 -1.75 14.75
CA GLN A 187 -21.09 -2.94 15.47
C GLN A 187 -22.46 -2.62 16.08
N SER A 188 -23.43 -3.52 15.88
CA SER A 188 -24.81 -3.36 16.37
C SER A 188 -25.42 -1.99 16.01
N ALA A 189 -25.25 -1.56 14.75
CA ALA A 189 -25.69 -0.27 14.21
C ALA A 189 -25.11 0.98 14.89
N ARG A 190 -24.06 0.85 15.71
CA ARG A 190 -23.32 1.97 16.29
C ARG A 190 -21.94 2.06 15.65
N ARG A 191 -21.56 3.27 15.28
CA ARG A 191 -20.20 3.56 14.82
C ARG A 191 -19.26 3.48 16.02
N GLN A 192 -18.19 2.72 15.90
CA GLN A 192 -17.21 2.49 16.97
C GLN A 192 -15.79 2.54 16.41
N LEU A 193 -14.84 2.85 17.29
CA LEU A 193 -13.43 2.71 16.99
C LEU A 193 -12.95 1.37 17.57
N PHE A 194 -12.38 0.53 16.72
CA PHE A 194 -11.81 -0.75 17.09
C PHE A 194 -10.30 -0.67 17.08
N HIS A 195 -9.67 -1.24 18.11
CA HIS A 195 -8.25 -1.48 18.19
C HIS A 195 -8.04 -3.00 18.18
N VAL A 196 -7.31 -3.49 17.18
CA VAL A 196 -6.94 -4.90 17.06
C VAL A 196 -5.45 -5.03 17.30
N GLY A 197 -5.05 -5.75 18.34
CA GLY A 197 -3.65 -6.05 18.63
C GLY A 197 -3.02 -6.80 17.45
N LEU A 198 -1.85 -6.34 16.99
CA LEU A 198 -1.23 -6.91 15.79
C LEU A 198 -0.72 -8.34 15.97
N SER A 199 -0.30 -8.69 17.19
CA SER A 199 0.28 -10.01 17.51
C SER A 199 -0.74 -11.11 17.75
N ASP A 200 -1.89 -10.77 18.35
CA ASP A 200 -2.86 -11.73 18.89
C ASP A 200 -4.30 -11.51 18.39
N GLY A 201 -4.54 -10.40 17.69
CA GLY A 201 -5.87 -10.00 17.27
C GLY A 201 -6.77 -9.57 18.43
N ALA A 202 -6.26 -9.30 19.63
CA ALA A 202 -7.09 -8.86 20.76
C ALA A 202 -7.88 -7.61 20.37
N LEU A 203 -9.21 -7.66 20.51
CA LEU A 203 -10.11 -6.60 20.07
C LEU A 203 -10.55 -5.76 21.27
N GLN A 204 -10.29 -4.47 21.20
CA GLN A 204 -10.86 -3.46 22.10
C GLN A 204 -11.71 -2.50 21.28
N SER A 205 -12.82 -2.03 21.85
CA SER A 205 -13.67 -1.05 21.18
C SER A 205 -13.99 0.13 22.10
N GLY A 206 -14.03 1.32 21.51
CA GLY A 206 -14.28 2.57 22.21
C GLY A 206 -15.28 3.47 21.46
N PRO A 207 -15.95 4.39 22.18
CA PRO A 207 -16.80 5.39 21.55
C PRO A 207 -15.97 6.34 20.69
N ILE A 208 -16.53 6.79 19.56
CA ILE A 208 -15.88 7.77 18.70
C ILE A 208 -16.00 9.16 19.34
N PRO A 209 -14.93 9.97 19.36
CA PRO A 209 -15.04 11.34 19.82
C PRO A 209 -16.10 12.12 19.01
N PRO A 210 -16.77 13.11 19.62
CA PRO A 210 -17.91 13.79 19.02
C PRO A 210 -17.61 14.44 17.66
N ARG A 211 -18.63 14.43 16.78
CA ARG A 211 -18.64 14.77 15.34
C ARG A 211 -17.91 16.05 14.89
N LYS A 212 -17.66 17.04 15.77
CA LYS A 212 -16.94 18.28 15.41
C LYS A 212 -15.47 18.05 15.02
N SER A 213 -14.94 16.84 15.20
CA SER A 213 -13.53 16.46 14.94
C SER A 213 -13.31 15.57 13.70
N LEU A 214 -14.38 15.05 13.07
CA LEU A 214 -14.27 14.05 12.00
C LEU A 214 -14.27 14.73 10.62
N ARG A 215 -13.19 15.45 10.29
CA ARG A 215 -12.89 15.85 8.90
C ARG A 215 -12.37 14.63 8.10
N PRO A 216 -12.35 14.66 6.76
CA PRO A 216 -11.67 13.65 5.93
C PRO A 216 -10.17 13.46 6.26
N THR A 217 -9.59 14.32 7.10
CA THR A 217 -8.25 14.22 7.69
C THR A 217 -8.23 13.53 9.05
N LEU A 218 -9.21 12.67 9.35
CA LEU A 218 -9.26 11.97 10.65
C LEU A 218 -8.01 11.12 10.84
N ASP A 219 -7.13 11.58 11.72
CA ASP A 219 -6.02 10.78 12.19
C ASP A 219 -6.53 9.74 13.19
N LEU A 220 -6.80 8.54 12.68
CA LEU A 220 -7.23 7.40 13.50
C LEU A 220 -6.21 7.07 14.60
N CYS A 221 -4.93 7.38 14.40
CA CYS A 221 -3.87 7.07 15.36
C CYS A 221 -3.77 8.10 16.48
N ALA A 222 -4.34 9.29 16.31
CA ALA A 222 -4.43 10.31 17.37
C ALA A 222 -5.62 10.07 18.33
N LEU A 223 -6.46 9.06 18.07
CA LEU A 223 -7.62 8.76 18.89
C LEU A 223 -7.21 7.95 20.15
N PRO A 224 -7.69 8.34 21.35
CA PRO A 224 -7.26 7.71 22.59
C PRO A 224 -7.73 6.26 22.67
N ARG A 225 -6.80 5.36 23.03
CA ARG A 225 -7.12 4.00 23.49
C ARG A 225 -7.88 4.14 24.82
N ARG A 226 -9.06 3.55 24.94
CA ARG A 226 -9.84 3.52 26.19
C ARG A 226 -10.16 2.08 26.55
#